data_AF-A0AAJ2TLV2-F1
#
_entry.id   AF-A0AAJ2TLV2-F1
#
_cell.length_a   1.000
_cell.length_b   1.000
_cell.length_c   1.000
_cell.angle_alpha   90.00
_cell.angle_beta   90.00
_cell.angle_gamma   90.00
#
_symmetry.space_group_name_H-M   'P 1'
#
loop_
_entity.id
_entity.type
_entity.pdbx_description
1 polymer ?
#
loop_
_entity_poly.entity_id
_entity_poly.type
_entity_poly.pdbx_seq_one_letter_code
_entity_poly.pdbx_strand_id
1 'polypeptide(L)'
;MLPSHGYQGFRTAPIPTGWVQTGERWALWYNGRETASVTPDGGHGVRMWMEGQKFWEVKHARAANIRQAKRYAERWCAARLYPELPLREAVARLTDSTPIQLPPQLPGLPPTREQQQQARRLAEAGAKEVERIKAALEPRKPPAETKPRARDIRSKAWVRAGLRDLRGW
;
A
#
# COMPACT_ATOMS: atom_id res chain seq x y z
N MET A 1 8.88 23.25 -7.10
CA MET A 1 9.62 22.01 -6.79
C MET A 1 8.63 21.07 -6.13
N LEU A 2 8.18 20.03 -6.85
CA LEU A 2 7.31 18.99 -6.29
C LEU A 2 8.19 17.79 -5.91
N PRO A 3 7.98 17.19 -4.73
CA PRO A 3 8.73 16.01 -4.33
C PRO A 3 8.36 14.82 -5.24
N SER A 4 9.39 14.07 -5.59
CA SER A 4 9.31 12.80 -6.32
C SER A 4 8.27 11.90 -5.66
N HIS A 5 7.23 11.52 -6.41
CA HIS A 5 6.19 10.63 -5.93
C HIS A 5 6.82 9.33 -5.46
N GLY A 6 6.70 9.09 -4.15
CA GLY A 6 7.17 7.90 -3.49
C GLY A 6 6.50 6.67 -4.08
N TYR A 7 7.32 5.70 -4.49
CA TYR A 7 6.88 4.33 -4.62
C TYR A 7 6.77 3.75 -3.19
N GLN A 8 5.68 4.10 -2.52
CA GLN A 8 5.31 3.55 -1.22
C GLN A 8 3.96 2.81 -1.35
N GLY A 9 3.87 1.98 -2.39
CA GLY A 9 2.85 0.95 -2.50
C GLY A 9 3.35 -0.29 -1.75
N PHE A 10 2.58 -0.70 -0.74
CA PHE A 10 2.80 -1.91 0.06
C PHE A 10 3.26 -3.11 -0.79
N ARG A 11 4.28 -3.81 -0.27
CA ARG A 11 4.97 -5.00 -0.79
C ARG A 11 4.03 -6.09 -1.37
N THR A 12 3.66 -5.98 -2.64
CA THR A 12 3.06 -7.07 -3.43
C THR A 12 3.45 -7.05 -4.91
N ALA A 13 3.90 -5.92 -5.44
CA ALA A 13 4.45 -5.86 -6.79
C ALA A 13 5.88 -6.44 -6.80
N PRO A 14 6.23 -7.31 -7.77
CA PRO A 14 7.60 -7.77 -7.93
C PRO A 14 8.54 -6.56 -8.09
N ILE A 15 9.72 -6.65 -7.48
CA ILE A 15 10.75 -5.62 -7.58
C ILE A 15 11.02 -5.38 -9.07
N PRO A 16 10.83 -4.16 -9.58
CA PRO A 16 11.08 -3.89 -10.99
C PRO A 16 12.53 -4.22 -11.33
N THR A 17 12.73 -4.92 -12.43
CA THR A 17 14.04 -5.30 -12.96
C THR A 17 14.08 -4.99 -14.45
N GLY A 18 15.18 -4.38 -14.90
CA GLY A 18 15.32 -3.90 -16.27
C GLY A 18 14.64 -2.54 -16.50
N TRP A 19 14.34 -2.23 -17.77
CA TRP A 19 13.76 -0.94 -18.14
C TRP A 19 12.26 -0.87 -17.83
N VAL A 20 11.88 0.12 -17.04
CA VAL A 20 10.49 0.47 -16.75
C VAL A 20 10.19 1.84 -17.35
N GLN A 21 9.06 1.96 -18.04
CA GLN A 21 8.57 3.23 -18.57
C GLN A 21 7.59 3.87 -17.57
N THR A 22 7.85 5.12 -17.19
CA THR A 22 6.96 5.93 -16.37
C THR A 22 6.69 7.24 -17.11
N GLY A 23 5.57 7.30 -17.82
CA GLY A 23 5.24 8.41 -18.71
C GLY A 23 6.28 8.53 -19.83
N GLU A 24 6.93 9.69 -19.91
CA GLU A 24 7.97 9.98 -20.90
C GLU A 24 9.38 9.53 -20.45
N ARG A 25 9.55 9.18 -19.18
CA ARG A 25 10.83 8.77 -18.59
C ARG A 25 10.97 7.25 -18.64
N TRP A 26 12.18 6.79 -18.92
CA TRP A 26 12.57 5.40 -18.77
C TRP A 26 13.56 5.26 -17.62
N ALA A 27 13.33 4.31 -16.73
CA ALA A 27 14.18 4.02 -15.59
C ALA A 27 14.71 2.59 -15.69
N LEU A 28 16.02 2.41 -15.55
CA LEU A 28 16.66 1.11 -15.44
C LEU A 28 16.75 0.72 -13.98
N TRP A 29 16.03 -0.34 -13.61
CA TRP A 29 15.99 -0.85 -12.25
C TRP A 29 16.90 -2.07 -12.08
N TYR A 30 17.70 -2.04 -11.03
CA TYR A 30 18.57 -3.11 -10.63
C TYR A 30 18.52 -3.28 -9.10
N ASN A 31 18.26 -4.49 -8.64
CA ASN A 31 18.18 -4.84 -7.21
C ASN A 31 17.28 -3.88 -6.39
N GLY A 32 16.14 -3.47 -6.97
CA GLY A 32 15.19 -2.56 -6.32
C GLY A 32 15.62 -1.10 -6.26
N ARG A 33 16.68 -0.73 -6.99
CA ARG A 33 17.16 0.65 -7.12
C ARG A 33 17.15 1.09 -8.58
N GLU A 34 16.77 2.34 -8.81
CA GLU A 34 17.00 2.99 -10.11
C GLU A 34 18.50 3.29 -10.28
N THR A 35 19.12 2.68 -11.29
CA THR A 35 20.56 2.84 -11.59
C THR A 35 20.81 3.67 -12.84
N ALA A 36 19.82 3.84 -13.70
CA ALA A 36 19.86 4.82 -14.77
C ALA A 36 18.47 5.36 -15.08
N SER A 37 18.42 6.59 -15.59
CA SER A 37 17.21 7.22 -16.06
C SER A 37 17.45 7.90 -17.40
N VAL A 38 16.44 7.90 -18.25
CA VAL A 38 16.46 8.46 -19.60
C VAL A 38 15.19 9.28 -19.76
N THR A 39 15.35 10.59 -19.92
CA THR A 39 14.24 11.56 -19.98
C THR A 39 14.40 12.43 -21.22
N PRO A 40 13.33 12.67 -21.99
CA PRO A 40 13.34 13.65 -23.08
C PRO A 40 13.78 15.02 -22.57
N ASP A 41 14.60 15.71 -23.35
CA ASP A 41 15.18 17.01 -22.97
C ASP A 41 14.37 18.20 -23.55
N GLY A 42 13.09 17.97 -23.88
CA GLY A 42 12.16 18.96 -24.45
C GLY A 42 12.39 19.32 -25.93
N GLY A 43 13.50 18.88 -26.54
CA GLY A 43 13.80 19.01 -27.96
C GLY A 43 14.03 17.66 -28.64
N HIS A 44 14.85 17.61 -29.69
CA HIS A 44 15.21 16.36 -30.40
C HIS A 44 16.21 15.47 -29.65
N GLY A 45 16.52 15.78 -28.38
CA GLY A 45 17.54 15.12 -27.59
C GLY A 45 16.96 14.46 -26.34
N VAL A 46 17.77 13.57 -25.77
CA VAL A 46 17.43 12.82 -24.56
C VAL A 46 18.56 13.01 -23.56
N ARG A 47 18.21 13.29 -22.31
CA ARG A 47 19.14 13.34 -21.19
C ARG A 47 19.11 12.02 -20.46
N MET A 48 20.27 11.57 -19.99
CA MET A 48 20.36 10.40 -19.13
C MET A 48 21.19 10.70 -17.89
N TRP A 49 20.78 10.08 -16.80
CA TRP A 49 21.52 9.99 -15.54
C TRP A 49 21.82 8.52 -15.28
N MET A 50 23.01 8.22 -14.78
CA MET A 50 23.44 6.86 -14.49
C MET A 50 24.24 6.86 -13.20
N GLU A 51 24.09 5.81 -12.41
CA GLU A 51 24.79 5.57 -11.16
C GLU A 51 25.42 4.17 -11.14
N GLY A 52 26.67 4.12 -10.71
CA GLY A 52 27.45 2.90 -10.56
C GLY A 52 27.25 2.24 -9.19
N GLN A 53 28.24 1.44 -8.77
CA GLN A 53 28.17 0.76 -7.48
C GLN A 53 28.43 1.72 -6.32
N LYS A 54 29.25 2.75 -6.55
CA LYS A 54 29.68 3.69 -5.52
C LYS A 54 28.94 5.01 -5.64
N PHE A 55 28.72 5.71 -4.52
CA PHE A 55 27.90 6.94 -4.49
C PHE A 55 28.48 8.09 -5.34
N TRP A 56 29.79 8.10 -5.60
CA TRP A 56 30.45 9.10 -6.44
C TRP A 56 30.51 8.71 -7.92
N GLU A 57 30.15 7.47 -8.27
CA GLU A 57 30.04 7.03 -9.66
C GLU A 57 28.71 7.47 -10.24
N VAL A 58 28.53 8.78 -10.37
CA VAL A 58 27.35 9.38 -10.98
C VAL A 58 27.74 10.03 -12.29
N LYS A 59 26.96 9.79 -13.35
CA LYS A 59 27.19 10.40 -14.66
C LYS A 59 25.91 10.92 -15.28
N HIS A 60 25.98 12.15 -15.78
CA HIS A 60 24.98 12.72 -16.67
C HIS A 60 25.51 12.73 -18.10
N ALA A 61 24.65 12.39 -19.07
CA ALA A 61 24.99 12.44 -20.49
C ALA A 61 23.76 12.84 -21.33
N ARG A 62 23.98 13.13 -22.61
CA ARG A 62 22.92 13.34 -23.60
C ARG A 62 23.12 12.41 -24.79
N ALA A 63 22.02 12.06 -25.44
CA ALA A 63 22.02 11.33 -26.71
C ALA A 63 20.94 11.88 -27.64
N ALA A 64 21.08 11.60 -28.93
CA ALA A 64 20.13 12.03 -29.95
C ALA A 64 18.82 11.23 -29.92
N ASN A 65 18.80 10.03 -29.34
CA ASN A 65 17.59 9.22 -29.25
C ASN A 65 17.59 8.28 -28.04
N ILE A 66 16.38 7.81 -27.68
CA ILE A 66 16.14 6.93 -26.53
C ILE A 66 16.88 5.60 -26.67
N ARG A 67 16.92 5.01 -27.88
CA ARG A 67 17.56 3.70 -28.11
C ARG A 67 19.07 3.75 -27.86
N GLN A 68 19.73 4.84 -28.25
CA GLN A 68 21.14 5.08 -27.98
C GLN A 68 21.37 5.36 -26.50
N ALA A 69 20.49 6.17 -25.88
CA ALA A 69 20.56 6.46 -24.46
C ALA A 69 20.48 5.18 -23.61
N LYS A 70 19.50 4.31 -23.87
CA LYS A 70 19.34 3.04 -23.17
C LYS A 70 20.56 2.13 -23.32
N ARG A 71 21.05 1.91 -24.55
CA ARG A 71 22.24 1.08 -24.80
C ARG A 71 23.50 1.63 -24.14
N TYR A 72 23.66 2.95 -24.12
CA TYR A 72 24.77 3.58 -23.43
C TYR A 72 24.68 3.37 -21.92
N ALA A 73 23.50 3.62 -21.35
CA ALA A 73 23.23 3.45 -19.92
C ALA A 73 23.44 2.00 -19.47
N GLU A 74 22.90 1.03 -20.20
CA GLU A 74 23.11 -0.40 -19.94
C GLU A 74 24.59 -0.75 -19.85
N ARG A 75 25.38 -0.37 -20.87
CA ARG A 75 26.81 -0.69 -20.91
C ARG A 75 27.59 0.02 -19.81
N TRP A 76 27.25 1.28 -19.54
CA TRP A 76 27.94 2.09 -18.55
C TRP A 76 27.67 1.58 -17.12
N CYS A 77 26.42 1.23 -16.82
CA CYS A 77 26.01 0.65 -15.54
C CYS A 77 26.56 -0.77 -15.39
N ALA A 78 26.46 -1.61 -16.41
CA ALA A 78 26.95 -2.99 -16.38
C ALA A 78 28.44 -3.06 -16.04
N ALA A 79 29.26 -2.21 -16.67
CA ALA A 79 30.71 -2.15 -16.41
C ALA A 79 31.07 -1.74 -14.97
N ARG A 80 30.15 -1.13 -14.22
CA ARG A 80 30.37 -0.65 -12.84
C ARG A 80 29.69 -1.51 -11.79
N LEU A 81 28.53 -2.08 -12.11
CA LEU A 81 27.79 -2.96 -11.22
C LEU A 81 28.34 -4.39 -11.21
N TYR A 82 28.96 -4.81 -12.32
CA TYR A 82 29.58 -6.13 -12.47
C TYR A 82 31.00 -6.02 -13.04
N PRO A 83 31.96 -5.47 -12.27
CA PRO A 83 33.34 -5.30 -12.75
C PRO A 83 34.04 -6.62 -13.06
N GLU A 84 33.62 -7.71 -12.40
CA GLU A 84 34.21 -9.06 -12.54
C GLU A 84 33.68 -9.83 -13.76
N LEU A 85 32.64 -9.35 -14.43
CA LEU A 85 32.02 -10.04 -15.57
C LEU A 85 32.39 -9.39 -16.89
N PRO A 86 32.52 -10.17 -17.99
CA PRO A 86 32.68 -9.59 -19.30
C PRO A 86 31.46 -8.74 -19.65
N LEU A 87 31.67 -7.58 -20.27
CA LEU A 87 30.63 -6.57 -20.49
C LEU A 87 29.35 -7.12 -21.14
N ARG A 88 29.48 -8.07 -22.07
CA ARG A 88 28.33 -8.71 -22.71
C ARG A 88 27.46 -9.47 -21.70
N GLU A 89 28.08 -10.24 -20.81
CA GLU A 89 27.38 -10.99 -19.77
C GLU A 89 26.83 -10.05 -18.70
N ALA A 90 27.60 -9.02 -18.31
CA ALA A 90 27.14 -8.01 -17.37
C ALA A 90 25.88 -7.29 -17.86
N VAL A 91 25.84 -6.91 -19.15
CA VAL A 91 24.63 -6.31 -19.77
C VAL A 91 23.49 -7.32 -19.81
N ALA A 92 23.76 -8.57 -20.16
CA ALA A 92 22.74 -9.62 -20.17
C ALA A 92 22.11 -9.79 -18.79
N ARG A 93 22.92 -9.91 -17.72
CA ARG A 93 22.42 -10.01 -16.34
C ARG A 93 21.68 -8.76 -15.87
N LEU A 94 22.16 -7.57 -16.24
CA LEU A 94 21.54 -6.30 -15.84
C LEU A 94 20.17 -6.09 -16.52
N THR A 95 20.01 -6.58 -17.75
CA THR A 95 18.77 -6.45 -18.53
C THR A 95 17.88 -7.69 -18.48
N ASP A 96 18.36 -8.75 -17.83
CA ASP A 96 17.57 -9.96 -17.58
C ASP A 96 16.43 -9.62 -16.62
N SER A 97 15.24 -9.45 -17.18
CA SER A 97 14.00 -9.24 -16.42
C SER A 97 13.42 -10.55 -15.90
N THR A 98 14.14 -11.68 -16.00
CA THR A 98 13.73 -12.92 -15.34
C THR A 98 13.64 -12.64 -13.85
N PRO A 99 12.44 -12.72 -13.23
CA PRO A 99 12.31 -12.52 -11.80
C PRO A 99 13.27 -13.47 -11.11
N ILE A 100 14.14 -12.94 -10.25
CA ILE A 100 14.99 -13.76 -9.40
C ILE A 100 14.04 -14.70 -8.67
N GLN A 101 14.04 -15.98 -9.08
CA GLN A 101 13.33 -17.01 -8.35
C GLN A 101 14.05 -17.10 -7.01
N LEU A 102 13.48 -16.43 -6.01
CA LEU A 102 13.80 -16.72 -4.63
C LEU A 102 13.57 -18.23 -4.49
N PRO A 103 14.55 -18.99 -3.98
CA PRO A 103 14.36 -20.41 -3.76
C PRO A 103 13.05 -20.58 -2.98
N PRO A 104 12.19 -21.56 -3.38
CA PRO A 104 10.92 -21.78 -2.71
C PRO A 104 11.17 -21.80 -1.22
N GLN A 105 10.42 -21.00 -0.47
CA GLN A 105 10.57 -20.93 0.99
C GLN A 105 10.48 -22.36 1.50
N LEU A 106 11.58 -22.86 2.07
CA LEU A 106 11.63 -24.19 2.63
C LEU A 106 10.41 -24.33 3.54
N PRO A 107 9.63 -25.42 3.43
CA PRO A 107 8.49 -25.63 4.32
C PRO A 107 8.97 -25.41 5.75
N GLY A 108 8.38 -24.42 6.41
CA GLY A 108 8.80 -24.02 7.75
C GLY A 108 8.83 -25.23 8.67
N LEU A 109 9.84 -25.31 9.53
CA LEU A 109 9.93 -26.35 10.55
C LEU A 109 8.58 -26.45 11.29
N PRO A 110 8.08 -27.66 11.55
CA PRO A 110 6.85 -27.82 12.31
C PRO A 110 6.98 -27.06 13.63
N PRO A 111 5.95 -26.29 14.03
CA PRO A 111 6.04 -25.41 15.19
C PRO A 111 6.37 -26.23 16.43
N THR A 112 7.36 -25.76 17.19
CA THR A 112 7.79 -26.44 18.42
C THR A 112 6.66 -26.45 19.45
N ARG A 113 6.69 -27.40 20.39
CA ARG A 113 5.66 -27.52 21.45
C ARG A 113 5.47 -26.22 22.22
N GLU A 114 6.55 -25.46 22.43
CA GLU A 114 6.53 -24.16 23.09
C GLU A 114 5.80 -23.10 22.24
N GLN A 115 6.05 -23.05 20.92
CA GLN A 115 5.33 -22.17 20.00
C GLN A 115 3.83 -22.52 19.97
N GLN A 116 3.49 -23.80 20.01
CA GLN A 116 2.08 -24.22 20.09
C GLN A 116 1.43 -23.82 21.42
N GLN A 117 2.14 -23.95 22.55
CA GLN A 117 1.65 -23.48 23.84
C GLN A 117 1.54 -21.95 23.91
N GLN A 118 2.44 -21.21 23.25
CA GLN A 118 2.35 -19.76 23.17
C GLN A 118 1.17 -19.33 22.30
N ALA A 119 0.95 -19.99 21.15
CA ALA A 119 -0.21 -19.74 20.30
C ALA A 119 -1.53 -20.05 21.03
N ARG A 120 -1.59 -21.13 21.82
CA ARG A 120 -2.75 -21.44 22.67
C ARG A 120 -2.98 -20.36 23.72
N ARG A 121 -1.94 -19.94 24.45
CA ARG A 121 -2.04 -18.84 25.43
C ARG A 121 -2.51 -17.53 24.79
N LEU A 122 -2.03 -17.21 23.60
CA LEU A 122 -2.46 -16.03 22.85
C LEU A 122 -3.92 -16.14 22.40
N ALA A 123 -4.36 -17.32 21.94
CA ALA A 123 -5.74 -17.56 21.55
C ALA A 123 -6.72 -17.48 22.75
N GLU A 124 -6.31 -18.02 23.91
CA GLU A 124 -7.09 -17.95 25.15
C GLU A 124 -7.19 -16.52 25.70
N ALA A 125 -6.11 -15.74 25.61
CA ALA A 125 -6.12 -14.32 25.96
C ALA A 125 -7.00 -13.51 24.99
N GLY A 126 -6.91 -13.78 23.68
CA GLY A 126 -7.72 -13.14 22.65
C GLY A 126 -9.21 -13.45 22.77
N ALA A 127 -9.59 -14.68 23.15
CA ALA A 127 -10.99 -15.06 23.33
C ALA A 127 -11.69 -14.26 24.43
N LYS A 128 -10.99 -14.03 25.56
CA LYS A 128 -11.52 -13.21 26.67
C LYS A 128 -11.72 -11.74 26.28
N GLU A 129 -10.84 -11.22 25.43
CA GLU A 129 -10.94 -9.83 24.97
C GLU A 129 -12.05 -9.66 23.91
N VAL A 130 -12.20 -10.63 23.00
CA VAL A 130 -13.29 -10.65 22.02
C VAL A 130 -14.66 -10.76 22.72
N GLU A 131 -14.77 -11.55 23.79
CA GLU A 131 -16.01 -11.65 24.58
C GLU A 131 -16.36 -10.33 25.29
N ARG A 132 -15.36 -9.62 25.84
CA ARG A 132 -15.55 -8.28 26.43
C ARG A 132 -15.97 -7.24 25.40
N ILE A 133 -15.33 -7.24 24.24
CA ILE A 133 -15.68 -6.33 23.14
C ILE A 133 -17.10 -6.63 22.64
N LYS A 134 -17.46 -7.91 22.52
CA LYS A 134 -18.82 -8.32 22.13
C LYS A 134 -19.86 -7.89 23.16
N ALA A 135 -19.58 -8.06 24.46
CA ALA A 135 -20.47 -7.63 25.54
C ALA A 135 -20.62 -6.10 25.61
N ALA A 136 -19.56 -5.35 25.31
CA ALA A 136 -19.60 -3.89 25.25
C ALA A 136 -20.32 -3.35 24.01
N LEU A 137 -20.36 -4.14 22.93
CA LEU A 137 -21.06 -3.83 21.68
C LEU A 137 -22.49 -4.39 21.62
N GLU A 138 -22.97 -5.11 22.64
CA GLU A 138 -24.38 -5.49 22.69
C GLU A 138 -25.27 -4.23 22.79
N PRO A 139 -26.25 -4.05 21.89
CA PRO A 139 -27.10 -2.87 21.90
C PRO A 139 -27.85 -2.74 23.22
N ARG A 140 -27.64 -1.62 23.91
CA ARG A 140 -28.37 -1.21 25.12
C ARG A 140 -29.88 -1.32 24.86
N LYS A 141 -30.53 -2.30 25.50
CA LYS A 141 -32.00 -2.44 25.51
C LYS A 141 -32.63 -1.08 25.86
N PRO A 142 -33.56 -0.54 25.05
CA PRO A 142 -34.33 0.62 25.48
C PRO A 142 -35.17 0.23 26.71
N PRO A 143 -35.26 1.09 27.74
CA PRO A 143 -36.08 0.82 28.91
C PRO A 143 -37.55 0.66 28.49
N ALA A 144 -38.21 -0.33 29.07
CA ALA A 144 -39.59 -0.68 28.79
C ALA A 144 -40.51 0.55 28.89
N GLU A 145 -41.31 0.77 27.84
CA GLU A 145 -42.35 1.79 27.79
C GLU A 145 -43.31 1.64 28.99
N THR A 146 -43.17 2.53 29.98
CA THR A 146 -44.23 2.78 30.95
C THR A 146 -45.42 3.37 30.22
N LYS A 147 -46.43 2.53 29.95
CA LYS A 147 -47.74 2.94 29.42
C LYS A 147 -48.27 4.17 30.18
N PRO A 148 -48.75 5.23 29.50
CA PRO A 148 -49.35 6.36 30.17
C PRO A 148 -50.67 5.95 30.84
N ARG A 149 -50.72 6.21 32.14
CA ARG A 149 -51.87 6.01 33.05
C ARG A 149 -53.13 6.63 32.45
N ALA A 150 -54.23 5.87 32.44
CA ALA A 150 -55.53 6.27 31.93
C ALA A 150 -55.95 7.64 32.48
N ARG A 151 -56.05 8.62 31.58
CA ARG A 151 -56.46 9.99 31.91
C ARG A 151 -57.94 9.99 32.26
N ASP A 152 -58.17 10.33 33.51
CA ASP A 152 -59.42 10.47 34.26
C ASP A 152 -60.66 10.83 33.41
N ILE A 153 -61.69 9.99 33.44
CA ILE A 153 -62.98 10.21 32.76
C ILE A 153 -63.64 11.52 33.25
N ARG A 154 -63.34 11.96 34.49
CA ARG A 154 -63.83 13.23 35.05
C ARG A 154 -63.34 14.47 34.29
N SER A 155 -62.15 14.44 33.69
CA SER A 155 -61.65 15.60 32.91
C SER A 155 -62.34 15.73 31.55
N LYS A 156 -62.88 14.65 30.98
CA LYS A 156 -63.70 14.73 29.75
C LYS A 156 -65.10 15.31 30.00
N ALA A 157 -65.66 15.15 31.20
CA ALA A 157 -66.97 15.69 31.56
C ALA A 157 -66.92 17.23 31.70
N TRP A 158 -65.88 17.77 32.33
CA TRP A 158 -65.67 19.22 32.47
C TRP A 158 -65.44 19.91 31.11
N VAL A 159 -64.67 19.30 30.21
CA VAL A 159 -64.43 19.84 28.86
C VAL A 159 -65.70 19.82 28.01
N ARG A 160 -66.61 18.84 28.19
CA ARG A 160 -67.93 18.86 27.52
C ARG A 160 -68.91 19.86 28.12
N ALA A 161 -68.84 20.12 29.44
CA ALA A 161 -69.66 21.13 30.09
C ALA A 161 -69.26 22.55 29.65
N GLY A 162 -67.95 22.86 29.61
CA GLY A 162 -67.45 24.15 29.11
C GLY A 162 -67.68 24.39 27.61
N LEU A 163 -67.79 23.32 26.81
CA LEU A 163 -68.10 23.44 25.37
C LEU A 163 -69.60 23.61 25.09
N ARG A 164 -70.49 23.30 26.05
CA ARG A 164 -71.93 23.62 25.97
C ARG A 164 -72.22 25.07 26.34
N ASP A 165 -71.48 25.64 27.30
CA ASP A 165 -71.59 27.06 27.66
C ASP A 165 -71.07 28.02 26.57
N LEU A 166 -70.24 27.54 25.64
CA LEU A 166 -69.77 28.32 24.49
C LEU A 166 -70.63 28.16 23.21
N ARG A 167 -71.75 27.42 23.27
CA ARG A 167 -72.63 27.14 22.11
C ARG A 167 -74.15 27.16 22.39
N GLY A 168 -74.61 27.85 23.43
CA GLY A 168 -75.97 28.42 23.43
C GLY A 168 -75.82 29.90 23.08
N TRP A 169 -76.33 30.42 21.96
CA TRP A 169 -77.64 30.21 21.33
C TRP A 169 -77.57 29.48 19.98
#